data_AF-A0A973GZY6-F1
#
_entry.id   AF-A0A973GZY6-F1
#
_cell.length_a   1.000
_cell.length_b   1.000
_cell.length_c   1.000
_cell.angle_alpha   90.00
_cell.angle_beta   90.00
_cell.angle_gamma   90.00
#
_symmetry.space_group_name_H-M   'P 1'
#
loop_
_entity.id
_entity.type
_entity.pdbx_description
1 polymer ?
#
loop_
_entity_poly.entity_id
_entity_poly.type
_entity_poly.pdbx_seq_one_letter_code
_entity_poly.pdbx_strand_id
1 'polypeptide(L)'
;MMMEDTEGQLVGDADAPVGSLTDVEVEREGFSLWKRLRSPRTLISFGIAFALVIFAFRGLDIDVSQTWQYMRDANPWLMLLGLVVFYTTFPMRALRWRMLLRNADVPIAKGHGSWASLPALMEYLYLSWFANCIVPAKLGDAYRAYLLKHNGKVSFSSAFGTIFAERLLDMIGLFGMLLVSGWIAFGTHMPEGTQIVFGFGALLVVAILAGLAGMRWLSPLIRRVLPARMHEFY
;
A
#
# COMPACT_ATOMS: atom_id res chain seq x y z
N MET A 1 -52.94 37.54 45.24
CA MET A 1 -53.89 37.12 44.18
C MET A 1 -53.03 36.88 42.95
N MET A 2 -52.52 35.65 42.80
CA MET A 2 -52.99 34.61 41.85
C MET A 2 -52.81 35.07 40.38
N MET A 3 -51.76 34.57 39.71
CA MET A 3 -51.78 33.58 38.59
C MET A 3 -52.09 34.30 37.24
N GLU A 4 -51.42 34.09 36.11
CA GLU A 4 -50.87 32.89 35.45
C GLU A 4 -49.65 33.26 34.55
N ASP A 5 -48.60 32.43 34.54
CA ASP A 5 -48.09 31.60 33.42
C ASP A 5 -48.60 31.94 31.99
N THR A 6 -47.89 31.87 30.85
CA THR A 6 -46.65 31.20 30.41
C THR A 6 -46.40 31.59 28.93
N GLU A 7 -45.17 31.33 28.46
CA GLU A 7 -44.75 31.09 27.05
C GLU A 7 -44.36 32.26 26.12
N GLY A 8 -43.10 32.20 25.66
CA GLY A 8 -42.52 33.09 24.65
C GLY A 8 -40.99 32.96 24.53
N GLN A 9 -40.54 31.74 24.25
CA GLN A 9 -39.14 31.31 24.14
C GLN A 9 -38.33 31.97 22.98
N LEU A 10 -37.03 32.19 23.26
CA LEU A 10 -35.82 31.94 22.45
C LEU A 10 -35.52 32.74 21.17
N VAL A 11 -34.45 33.57 21.22
CA VAL A 11 -33.40 33.59 20.19
C VAL A 11 -32.05 33.81 20.89
N GLY A 12 -31.34 32.72 21.18
CA GLY A 12 -29.97 32.69 21.67
C GLY A 12 -29.09 32.07 20.60
N ASP A 13 -28.13 32.86 20.16
CA ASP A 13 -27.04 32.59 19.22
C ASP A 13 -26.25 31.29 19.54
N ALA A 14 -25.97 30.48 18.52
CA ALA A 14 -24.82 29.56 18.43
C ALA A 14 -24.87 28.76 17.11
N ASP A 15 -24.26 29.31 16.05
CA ASP A 15 -23.77 28.54 14.90
C ASP A 15 -22.70 27.53 15.37
N ALA A 16 -23.13 26.35 15.80
CA ALA A 16 -22.27 25.18 15.97
C ALA A 16 -22.20 24.41 14.64
N PRO A 17 -21.03 23.91 14.21
CA PRO A 17 -20.93 23.13 12.98
C PRO A 17 -21.74 21.85 13.15
N VAL A 18 -22.76 21.69 12.30
CA VAL A 18 -23.63 20.51 12.22
C VAL A 18 -22.78 19.33 11.76
N GLY A 19 -22.11 18.66 12.71
CA GLY A 19 -21.75 17.26 12.57
C GLY A 19 -23.07 16.50 12.43
N SER A 20 -23.27 15.88 11.27
CA SER A 20 -24.51 15.20 10.96
C SER A 20 -24.78 14.13 12.03
N LEU A 21 -26.04 13.93 12.44
CA LEU A 21 -26.41 12.89 13.42
C LEU A 21 -25.86 11.51 13.01
N THR A 22 -25.72 11.28 11.70
CA THR A 22 -25.05 10.12 11.11
C THR A 22 -23.58 9.96 11.48
N ASP A 23 -22.80 11.04 11.61
CA ASP A 23 -21.39 10.97 12.01
C ASP A 23 -21.26 10.59 13.50
N VAL A 24 -22.16 11.10 14.34
CA VAL A 24 -22.20 10.81 15.78
C VAL A 24 -22.75 9.41 16.08
N GLU A 25 -23.68 8.91 15.25
CA GLU A 25 -24.21 7.54 15.36
C GLU A 25 -23.18 6.48 14.98
N VAL A 26 -22.38 6.73 13.93
CA VAL A 26 -21.29 5.83 13.49
C VAL A 26 -20.19 5.72 14.55
N GLU A 27 -19.94 6.78 15.31
CA GLU A 27 -18.95 6.78 16.40
C GLU A 27 -19.44 6.01 17.64
N ARG A 28 -20.77 5.84 17.83
CA ARG A 28 -21.38 5.09 18.94
C ARG A 28 -21.54 3.60 18.70
N GLU A 29 -21.60 3.14 17.45
CA GLU A 29 -21.48 1.69 17.15
C GLU A 29 -20.01 1.26 17.29
N GLY A 30 -19.58 1.04 18.54
CA GLY A 30 -18.25 0.53 18.83
C GLY A 30 -17.93 -0.68 17.95
N PHE A 31 -16.87 -0.55 17.13
CA PHE A 31 -16.37 -1.60 16.25
C PHE A 31 -16.23 -2.92 17.03
N SER A 32 -17.20 -3.82 16.89
CA SER A 32 -17.15 -5.11 17.58
C SER A 32 -16.16 -6.03 16.87
N LEU A 33 -14.88 -5.88 17.20
CA LEU A 33 -13.78 -6.72 16.70
C LEU A 33 -14.07 -8.21 16.91
N TRP A 34 -14.75 -8.54 18.01
CA TRP A 34 -15.12 -9.90 18.38
C TRP A 34 -16.12 -10.55 17.40
N LYS A 35 -17.09 -9.78 16.90
CA LYS A 35 -18.03 -10.27 15.87
C LYS A 35 -17.33 -10.52 14.53
N ARG A 36 -16.34 -9.70 14.17
CA ARG A 36 -15.53 -9.89 12.94
C ARG A 36 -14.56 -11.06 13.02
N LEU A 37 -13.93 -11.27 14.18
CA LEU A 37 -13.04 -12.42 14.44
C LEU A 37 -13.77 -13.76 14.30
N ARG A 38 -15.04 -13.83 14.73
CA ARG A 38 -15.91 -15.01 14.59
C ARG A 38 -16.60 -15.16 13.24
N SER A 39 -16.31 -14.28 12.27
CA SER A 39 -16.87 -14.46 10.93
C SER A 39 -16.26 -15.71 10.26
N PRO A 40 -17.06 -16.51 9.54
CA PRO A 40 -16.58 -17.77 8.94
C PRO A 40 -15.45 -17.53 7.94
N ARG A 41 -15.44 -16.38 7.24
CA ARG A 41 -14.36 -15.99 6.32
C ARG A 41 -13.02 -15.77 7.05
N THR A 42 -13.04 -15.11 8.21
CA THR A 42 -11.84 -14.88 9.03
C THR A 42 -11.33 -16.20 9.62
N LEU A 43 -12.24 -17.05 10.12
CA LEU A 43 -11.89 -18.37 10.65
C LEU A 43 -11.26 -19.28 9.58
N ILE A 44 -11.80 -19.30 8.37
CA ILE A 44 -11.21 -20.05 7.24
C ILE A 44 -9.80 -19.51 6.93
N SER A 45 -9.63 -18.18 6.90
CA SER A 45 -8.32 -17.57 6.63
C SER A 45 -7.28 -17.94 7.68
N PHE A 46 -7.65 -17.89 8.98
CA PHE A 46 -6.79 -18.36 10.07
C PHE A 46 -6.54 -19.85 10.01
N GLY A 47 -7.55 -20.66 9.67
CA GLY A 47 -7.41 -22.10 9.50
C GLY A 47 -6.41 -22.46 8.41
N ILE A 48 -6.48 -21.79 7.25
CA ILE A 48 -5.51 -21.95 6.16
C ILE A 48 -4.12 -21.51 6.62
N ALA A 49 -4.00 -20.35 7.27
CA ALA A 49 -2.70 -19.88 7.78
C ALA A 49 -2.08 -20.90 8.76
N PHE A 50 -2.86 -21.42 9.70
CA PHE A 50 -2.39 -22.41 10.68
C PHE A 50 -2.04 -23.75 10.01
N ALA A 51 -2.84 -24.19 9.03
CA ALA A 51 -2.56 -25.39 8.25
C ALA A 51 -1.24 -25.26 7.47
N LEU A 52 -0.97 -24.11 6.85
CA LEU A 52 0.30 -23.83 6.18
C LEU A 52 1.48 -23.83 7.15
N VAL A 53 1.32 -23.25 8.34
CA VAL A 53 2.35 -23.29 9.39
C VAL A 53 2.62 -24.73 9.82
N ILE A 54 1.59 -25.51 10.16
CA ILE A 54 1.76 -26.93 10.54
C ILE A 54 2.41 -27.71 9.41
N PHE A 55 1.99 -27.50 8.17
CA PHE A 55 2.56 -28.15 6.99
C PHE A 55 4.05 -27.82 6.85
N ALA A 56 4.44 -26.55 7.00
CA ALA A 56 5.83 -26.13 6.96
C ALA A 56 6.66 -26.75 8.10
N PHE A 57 6.15 -26.73 9.34
CA PHE A 57 6.85 -27.34 10.48
C PHE A 57 7.03 -28.85 10.32
N ARG A 58 6.03 -29.55 9.76
CA ARG A 58 6.13 -30.99 9.46
C ARG A 58 7.01 -31.31 8.26
N GLY A 59 7.03 -30.45 7.25
CA GLY A 59 7.80 -30.65 6.03
C GLY A 59 9.28 -30.28 6.16
N LEU A 60 9.63 -29.42 7.12
CA LEU A 60 10.98 -28.86 7.30
C LEU A 60 11.75 -29.41 8.52
N ASP A 61 11.16 -30.37 9.26
CA ASP A 61 11.74 -30.99 10.48
C ASP A 61 12.36 -29.95 11.43
N ILE A 62 11.56 -28.92 11.76
CA ILE A 62 12.04 -27.74 12.50
C ILE A 62 12.19 -28.07 14.00
N ASP A 63 13.43 -28.07 14.50
CA ASP A 63 13.69 -28.11 15.94
C ASP A 63 13.43 -26.72 16.57
N VAL A 64 12.33 -26.63 17.31
CA VAL A 64 11.91 -25.41 18.01
C VAL A 64 12.93 -25.00 19.08
N SER A 65 13.56 -25.95 19.76
CA SER A 65 14.57 -25.68 20.80
C SER A 65 15.81 -25.05 20.19
N GLN A 66 16.28 -25.62 19.07
CA GLN A 66 17.43 -25.09 18.35
C GLN A 66 17.13 -23.71 17.74
N THR A 67 15.94 -23.54 17.16
CA THR A 67 15.47 -22.23 16.64
C THR A 67 15.48 -21.16 17.73
N TRP A 68 15.01 -21.50 18.93
CA TRP A 68 15.03 -20.59 20.07
C TRP A 68 16.44 -20.24 20.55
N GLN A 69 17.39 -21.19 20.49
CA GLN A 69 18.79 -20.90 20.77
C GLN A 69 19.38 -19.92 19.75
N TYR A 70 19.16 -20.15 18.45
CA TYR A 70 19.60 -19.22 17.41
C TYR A 70 19.05 -17.80 17.58
N MET A 71 17.78 -17.67 18.00
CA MET A 71 17.20 -16.35 18.29
C MET A 71 17.86 -15.64 19.48
N ARG A 72 18.29 -16.39 20.51
CA ARG A 72 18.98 -15.82 21.68
C ARG A 72 20.43 -15.45 21.41
N ASP A 73 21.10 -16.22 20.55
CA ASP A 73 22.49 -15.98 20.18
C ASP A 73 22.63 -14.89 19.09
N ALA A 74 21.50 -14.43 18.52
CA ALA A 74 21.48 -13.37 17.53
C ALA A 74 22.06 -12.07 18.09
N ASN A 75 22.97 -11.44 17.35
CA ASN A 75 23.60 -10.20 17.76
C ASN A 75 22.59 -9.04 17.73
N PRO A 76 22.26 -8.41 18.88
CA PRO A 76 21.25 -7.36 18.94
C PRO A 76 21.66 -6.09 18.16
N TRP A 77 22.96 -5.82 18.01
CA TRP A 77 23.45 -4.68 17.24
C TRP A 77 23.25 -4.85 15.74
N LEU A 78 23.47 -6.06 15.21
CA LEU A 78 23.18 -6.35 13.81
C LEU A 78 21.67 -6.28 13.54
N MET A 79 20.85 -6.73 14.48
CA MET A 79 19.40 -6.63 14.38
C MET A 79 18.92 -5.17 14.40
N LEU A 80 19.48 -4.35 15.31
CA LEU A 80 19.20 -2.91 15.34
C LEU A 80 19.67 -2.21 14.06
N LEU A 81 20.85 -2.55 13.55
CA LEU A 81 21.35 -2.02 12.28
C LEU A 81 20.40 -2.37 11.13
N GLY A 82 19.96 -3.63 11.04
CA GLY A 82 18.97 -4.07 10.06
C GLY A 82 17.65 -3.28 10.17
N LEU A 83 17.19 -3.03 11.39
CA LEU A 83 16.01 -2.20 11.66
C LEU A 83 16.19 -0.77 11.15
N VAL A 84 17.32 -0.12 11.46
CA VAL A 84 17.63 1.24 11.04
C VAL A 84 17.72 1.32 9.51
N VAL A 85 18.44 0.39 8.88
CA VAL A 85 18.56 0.31 7.42
C VAL A 85 17.18 0.15 6.78
N PHE A 86 16.34 -0.73 7.32
CA PHE A 86 14.97 -0.93 6.83
C PHE A 86 14.14 0.35 6.91
N TYR A 87 14.11 1.03 8.06
CA TYR A 87 13.32 2.26 8.21
C TYR A 87 13.86 3.44 7.40
N THR A 88 15.17 3.49 7.14
CA THR A 88 15.77 4.51 6.27
C THR A 88 15.26 4.40 4.82
N THR A 89 14.72 3.25 4.41
CA THR A 89 14.09 3.10 3.09
C THR A 89 12.78 3.89 2.94
N PHE A 90 12.07 4.19 4.03
CA PHE A 90 10.77 4.89 3.96
C PHE A 90 10.90 6.34 3.50
N PRO A 91 11.81 7.18 4.05
CA PRO A 91 12.08 8.51 3.51
C PRO A 91 12.45 8.50 2.02
N MET A 92 13.29 7.54 1.60
CA MET A 92 13.68 7.40 0.19
C MET A 92 12.48 7.05 -0.70
N ARG A 93 11.62 6.14 -0.23
CA ARG A 93 10.37 5.77 -0.92
C ARG A 93 9.41 6.94 -1.01
N ALA A 94 9.23 7.70 0.08
CA ALA A 94 8.38 8.89 0.09
C ALA A 94 8.90 9.95 -0.89
N LEU A 95 10.22 10.17 -0.95
CA LEU A 95 10.83 11.09 -1.91
C LEU A 95 10.60 10.65 -3.35
N ARG A 96 10.85 9.36 -3.66
CA ARG A 96 10.61 8.80 -4.99
C ARG A 96 9.13 8.93 -5.39
N TRP A 97 8.21 8.59 -4.49
CA TRP A 97 6.78 8.71 -4.76
C TRP A 97 6.37 10.17 -4.99
N ARG A 98 6.92 11.11 -4.22
CA ARG A 98 6.72 12.56 -4.45
C ARG A 98 7.20 13.00 -5.84
N MET A 99 8.32 12.47 -6.31
CA MET A 99 8.81 12.73 -7.67
C MET A 99 7.87 12.17 -8.73
N LEU A 100 7.35 10.95 -8.54
CA LEU A 100 6.37 10.34 -9.45
C LEU A 100 5.07 11.15 -9.52
N LEU A 101 4.56 11.61 -8.38
CA LEU A 101 3.37 12.47 -8.31
C LEU A 101 3.60 13.79 -9.06
N ARG A 102 4.78 14.41 -8.90
CA ARG A 102 5.14 15.64 -9.62
C ARG A 102 5.21 15.40 -11.13
N ASN A 103 5.75 14.27 -11.56
CA ASN A 103 5.87 13.92 -12.98
C ASN A 103 4.52 13.53 -13.62
N ALA A 104 3.54 13.17 -12.82
CA ALA A 104 2.17 12.88 -13.25
C ALA A 104 1.26 14.13 -13.25
N ASP A 105 1.85 15.33 -13.18
CA ASP A 105 1.15 16.63 -13.12
C ASP A 105 0.11 16.73 -11.98
N VAL A 106 0.30 15.96 -10.91
CA VAL A 106 -0.57 16.04 -9.73
C VAL A 106 -0.27 17.36 -9.00
N PRO A 107 -1.28 18.20 -8.68
CA PRO A 107 -1.07 19.49 -8.04
C PRO A 107 -0.59 19.32 -6.59
N ILE A 108 0.72 19.35 -6.40
CA ILE A 108 1.35 19.26 -5.07
C ILE A 108 1.28 20.63 -4.39
N ALA A 109 0.46 20.75 -3.35
CA ALA A 109 0.43 21.96 -2.52
C ALA A 109 1.83 22.19 -1.90
N LYS A 110 2.36 23.41 -2.01
CA LYS A 110 3.68 23.77 -1.51
C LYS A 110 3.57 24.17 -0.03
N GLY A 111 4.30 23.48 0.86
CA GLY A 111 4.38 23.81 2.29
C GLY A 111 4.60 22.58 3.19
N HIS A 112 5.11 22.79 4.41
CA HIS A 112 5.37 21.71 5.38
C HIS A 112 4.10 21.03 5.89
N GLY A 113 2.95 21.72 5.90
CA GLY A 113 1.63 21.17 6.24
C GLY A 113 0.83 20.64 5.04
N SER A 114 1.47 20.47 3.88
CA SER A 114 0.81 19.92 2.69
C SER A 114 0.55 18.42 2.85
N TRP A 115 -0.58 17.95 2.32
CA TRP A 115 -0.92 16.53 2.17
C TRP A 115 0.12 15.76 1.33
N ALA A 116 0.93 16.47 0.52
CA ALA A 116 2.01 15.92 -0.28
C ALA A 116 3.42 16.26 0.27
N SER A 117 3.51 16.62 1.56
CA SER A 117 4.78 16.76 2.27
C SER A 117 5.45 15.39 2.51
N LEU A 118 6.77 15.36 2.71
CA LEU A 118 7.49 14.11 2.98
C LEU A 118 6.93 13.35 4.21
N PRO A 119 6.64 14.00 5.35
CA PRO A 119 6.03 13.33 6.49
C PRO A 119 4.64 12.75 6.18
N ALA A 120 3.78 13.48 5.49
CA ALA A 120 2.45 13.01 5.11
C ALA A 120 2.51 11.79 4.16
N LEU A 121 3.42 11.82 3.17
CA LEU A 121 3.61 10.68 2.27
C LEU A 121 4.19 9.46 2.99
N MET A 122 5.08 9.66 3.98
CA MET A 122 5.55 8.57 4.84
C MET A 122 4.42 7.98 5.68
N GLU A 123 3.53 8.80 6.23
CA GLU A 123 2.34 8.34 6.95
C GLU A 123 1.46 7.45 6.07
N TYR A 124 1.20 7.86 4.82
CA TYR A 124 0.43 7.04 3.87
C TYR A 124 1.14 5.72 3.55
N LEU A 125 2.48 5.71 3.46
CA LEU A 125 3.26 4.49 3.27
C LEU A 125 3.19 3.56 4.48
N TYR A 126 3.28 4.08 5.71
CA TYR A 126 3.16 3.27 6.92
C TYR A 126 1.76 2.67 7.06
N LEU A 127 0.72 3.46 6.84
CA LEU A 127 -0.67 3.01 6.86
C LEU A 127 -0.93 1.93 5.79
N SER A 128 -0.35 2.10 4.59
CA SER A 128 -0.39 1.12 3.51
C SER A 128 0.31 -0.19 3.88
N TRP A 129 1.50 -0.11 4.47
CA TRP A 129 2.25 -1.28 4.95
C TRP A 129 1.51 -2.01 6.06
N PHE A 130 0.95 -1.27 7.02
CA PHE A 130 0.11 -1.82 8.07
C PHE A 130 -1.11 -2.53 7.50
N ALA A 131 -1.81 -1.91 6.55
CA ALA A 131 -2.92 -2.56 5.84
C ALA A 131 -2.47 -3.86 5.18
N ASN A 132 -1.32 -3.87 4.48
CA ASN A 132 -0.79 -5.09 3.85
C ASN A 132 -0.50 -6.24 4.82
N CYS A 133 -0.27 -5.97 6.11
CA CYS A 133 -0.13 -7.01 7.13
C CYS A 133 -1.47 -7.66 7.51
N ILE A 134 -2.59 -6.98 7.27
CA ILE A 134 -3.94 -7.40 7.70
C ILE A 134 -4.76 -7.90 6.52
N VAL A 135 -4.70 -7.20 5.37
CA VAL A 135 -5.51 -7.50 4.20
C VAL A 135 -4.77 -8.37 3.19
N PRO A 136 -5.42 -9.42 2.64
CA PRO A 136 -4.82 -10.24 1.60
C PRO A 136 -4.61 -9.45 0.29
N ALA A 137 -3.85 -10.03 -0.63
CA ALA A 137 -3.63 -9.51 -1.99
C ALA A 137 -2.99 -8.11 -2.08
N LYS A 138 -2.24 -7.67 -1.07
CA LYS A 138 -1.53 -6.38 -1.05
C LYS A 138 -2.45 -5.16 -1.29
N LEU A 139 -3.70 -5.24 -0.82
CA LEU A 139 -4.69 -4.18 -0.96
C LEU A 139 -4.32 -2.87 -0.22
N GLY A 140 -3.27 -2.88 0.62
CA GLY A 140 -2.71 -1.67 1.20
C GLY A 140 -2.20 -0.69 0.15
N ASP A 141 -1.82 -1.14 -1.05
CA ASP A 141 -1.47 -0.23 -2.15
C ASP A 141 -2.70 0.55 -2.66
N ALA A 142 -3.86 -0.09 -2.73
CA ALA A 142 -5.11 0.60 -3.04
C ALA A 142 -5.51 1.56 -1.90
N TYR A 143 -5.18 1.21 -0.66
CA TYR A 143 -5.42 2.08 0.50
C TYR A 143 -4.63 3.40 0.42
N ARG A 144 -3.35 3.38 0.04
CA ARG A 144 -2.61 4.65 -0.19
C ARG A 144 -3.18 5.48 -1.34
N ALA A 145 -3.69 4.85 -2.41
CA ALA A 145 -4.39 5.57 -3.49
C ALA A 145 -5.68 6.25 -2.99
N TYR A 146 -6.42 5.55 -2.12
CA TYR A 146 -7.60 6.09 -1.47
C TYR A 146 -7.26 7.29 -0.57
N LEU A 147 -6.22 7.18 0.27
CA LEU A 147 -5.76 8.28 1.13
C LEU A 147 -5.34 9.51 0.30
N LEU A 148 -4.69 9.29 -0.85
CA LEU A 148 -4.31 10.36 -1.77
C LEU A 148 -5.52 11.05 -2.40
N LYS A 149 -6.55 10.27 -2.78
CA LYS A 149 -7.81 10.80 -3.28
C LYS A 149 -8.52 11.65 -2.21
N HIS A 150 -8.59 11.12 -0.99
CA HIS A 150 -9.28 11.75 0.12
C HIS A 150 -8.62 13.06 0.56
N ASN A 151 -7.29 13.05 0.71
CA ASN A 151 -6.53 14.19 1.26
C ASN A 151 -6.08 15.19 0.19
N GLY A 152 -5.81 14.72 -1.04
CA GLY A 152 -5.22 15.52 -2.11
C GLY A 152 -6.16 15.86 -3.26
N LYS A 153 -7.42 15.42 -3.22
CA LYS A 153 -8.40 15.55 -4.33
C LYS A 153 -7.89 15.01 -5.67
N VAL A 154 -6.93 14.08 -5.64
CA VAL A 154 -6.38 13.43 -6.83
C VAL A 154 -7.35 12.36 -7.31
N SER A 155 -7.53 12.19 -8.62
CA SER A 155 -8.36 11.10 -9.13
C SER A 155 -7.78 9.74 -8.70
N PHE A 156 -8.64 8.82 -8.28
CA PHE A 156 -8.20 7.48 -7.83
C PHE A 156 -7.40 6.76 -8.92
N SER A 157 -7.80 6.94 -10.18
CA SER A 157 -7.13 6.35 -11.35
C SER A 157 -5.71 6.91 -11.52
N SER A 158 -5.51 8.23 -11.39
CA SER A 158 -4.18 8.84 -11.44
C SER A 158 -3.30 8.36 -10.28
N ALA A 159 -3.83 8.39 -9.06
CA ALA A 159 -3.12 7.91 -7.87
C ALA A 159 -2.69 6.44 -8.02
N PHE A 160 -3.62 5.56 -8.42
CA PHE A 160 -3.35 4.14 -8.66
C PHE A 160 -2.37 3.91 -9.83
N GLY A 161 -2.44 4.74 -10.88
CA GLY A 161 -1.49 4.71 -11.99
C GLY A 161 -0.05 4.98 -11.55
N THR A 162 0.18 5.96 -10.66
CA THR A 162 1.53 6.22 -10.13
C THR A 162 2.10 5.07 -9.31
N ILE A 163 1.23 4.40 -8.53
CA ILE A 163 1.56 3.20 -7.74
C ILE A 163 1.90 2.05 -8.68
N PHE A 164 1.08 1.83 -9.70
CA PHE A 164 1.32 0.78 -10.68
C PHE A 164 2.65 0.99 -11.42
N ALA A 165 2.91 2.23 -11.87
CA ALA A 165 4.19 2.60 -12.49
C ALA A 165 5.38 2.36 -11.53
N GLU A 166 5.23 2.71 -10.25
CA GLU A 166 6.24 2.42 -9.23
C GLU A 166 6.54 0.92 -9.14
N ARG A 167 5.49 0.08 -9.09
CA ARG A 167 5.63 -1.39 -9.03
C ARG A 167 6.29 -1.97 -10.26
N LEU A 168 5.96 -1.48 -11.46
CA LEU A 168 6.62 -1.92 -12.68
C LEU A 168 8.11 -1.56 -12.68
N LEU A 169 8.46 -0.34 -12.26
CA LEU A 169 9.86 0.08 -12.12
C LEU A 169 10.61 -0.75 -11.08
N ASP A 170 9.98 -1.07 -9.95
CA ASP A 170 10.56 -1.95 -8.93
C ASP A 170 10.77 -3.37 -9.45
N MET A 171 9.83 -3.90 -10.24
CA MET A 171 9.99 -5.20 -10.89
C MET A 171 11.15 -5.19 -11.88
N ILE A 172 11.24 -4.18 -12.75
CA ILE A 172 12.37 -4.06 -13.69
C ILE A 172 13.70 -4.01 -12.92
N GLY A 173 13.77 -3.22 -11.84
CA GLY A 173 14.97 -3.14 -11.00
C GLY A 173 15.30 -4.47 -10.33
N LEU A 174 14.33 -5.12 -9.70
CA LEU A 174 14.49 -6.40 -9.01
C LEU A 174 14.94 -7.51 -9.97
N PHE A 175 14.25 -7.67 -11.10
CA PHE A 175 14.60 -8.69 -12.08
C PHE A 175 15.92 -8.34 -12.79
N GLY A 176 16.19 -7.07 -13.07
CA GLY A 176 17.47 -6.64 -13.59
C GLY A 176 18.62 -6.99 -12.65
N MET A 177 18.48 -6.68 -11.35
CA MET A 177 19.46 -7.08 -10.33
C MET A 177 19.59 -8.59 -10.21
N LEU A 178 18.49 -9.34 -10.30
CA LEU A 178 18.52 -10.81 -10.29
C LEU A 178 19.32 -11.35 -11.48
N LEU A 179 19.08 -10.84 -12.69
CA LEU A 179 19.81 -11.23 -13.90
C LEU A 179 21.31 -10.92 -13.79
N VAL A 180 21.66 -9.71 -13.34
CA VAL A 180 23.06 -9.29 -13.14
C VAL A 180 23.74 -10.14 -12.08
N SER A 181 23.09 -10.33 -10.93
CA SER A 181 23.60 -11.12 -9.81
C SER A 181 23.84 -12.57 -10.22
N GLY A 182 22.87 -13.20 -10.89
CA GLY A 182 23.06 -14.58 -11.34
C GLY A 182 24.10 -14.72 -12.43
N TRP A 183 24.22 -13.75 -13.34
CA TRP A 183 25.31 -13.74 -14.31
C TRP A 183 26.68 -13.69 -13.62
N ILE A 184 26.83 -12.84 -12.59
CA ILE A 184 28.07 -12.75 -11.80
C ILE A 184 28.32 -14.05 -11.03
N ALA A 185 27.28 -14.64 -10.44
CA ALA A 185 27.41 -15.83 -9.58
C ALA A 185 27.68 -17.12 -10.36
N PHE A 186 27.05 -17.31 -11.52
CA PHE A 186 27.07 -18.58 -12.28
C PHE A 186 27.78 -18.49 -13.63
N GLY A 187 28.02 -17.29 -14.16
CA GLY A 187 28.64 -17.09 -15.47
C GLY A 187 27.95 -17.89 -16.58
N THR A 188 28.73 -18.69 -17.32
CA THR A 188 28.25 -19.57 -18.40
C THR A 188 27.80 -20.96 -17.92
N HIS A 189 27.99 -21.30 -16.65
CA HIS A 189 27.68 -22.61 -16.10
C HIS A 189 26.47 -22.55 -15.16
N MET A 190 25.31 -22.18 -15.72
CA MET A 190 24.05 -22.21 -14.97
C MET A 190 23.43 -23.62 -14.98
N PRO A 191 23.06 -24.17 -13.80
CA PRO A 191 22.21 -25.36 -13.73
C PRO A 191 20.90 -25.16 -14.50
N GLU A 192 20.36 -26.23 -15.10
CA GLU A 192 19.15 -26.15 -15.94
C GLU A 192 17.96 -25.49 -15.24
N GLY A 193 17.74 -25.80 -13.96
CA GLY A 193 16.68 -25.17 -13.16
C GLY A 193 16.84 -23.65 -13.02
N THR A 194 18.09 -23.17 -12.89
CA THR A 194 18.40 -21.73 -12.79
C THR A 194 18.20 -21.05 -14.15
N GLN A 195 18.56 -21.70 -15.25
CA GLN A 195 18.35 -21.15 -16.60
C GLN A 195 16.86 -20.89 -16.89
N ILE A 196 15.98 -21.80 -16.47
CA ILE A 196 14.53 -21.65 -16.63
C ILE A 196 14.03 -20.41 -15.87
N VAL A 197 14.41 -20.26 -14.61
CA VAL A 197 14.02 -19.09 -13.79
C VAL A 197 14.51 -17.78 -14.41
N PHE A 198 15.74 -17.76 -14.93
CA PHE A 198 16.31 -16.59 -15.59
C PHE A 198 15.61 -16.28 -16.91
N GLY A 199 15.26 -17.30 -17.69
CA GLY A 199 14.48 -17.16 -18.92
C GLY A 199 13.10 -16.55 -18.67
N PHE A 200 12.36 -17.07 -17.67
CA PHE A 200 11.07 -16.48 -17.28
C PHE A 200 11.22 -15.07 -16.71
N GLY A 201 12.26 -14.80 -15.91
CA GLY A 201 12.56 -13.46 -15.40
C GLY A 201 12.83 -12.46 -16.53
N ALA A 202 13.67 -12.84 -17.50
CA ALA A 202 13.97 -12.01 -18.66
C ALA A 202 12.72 -11.77 -19.53
N LEU A 203 11.94 -12.81 -19.79
CA LEU A 203 10.67 -12.68 -20.53
C LEU A 203 9.71 -11.71 -19.84
N LEU A 204 9.58 -11.79 -18.51
CA LEU A 204 8.73 -10.89 -17.74
C LEU A 204 9.21 -9.45 -17.83
N VAL A 205 10.52 -9.19 -17.75
CA VAL A 205 11.09 -7.84 -17.93
C VAL A 205 10.77 -7.31 -19.32
N VAL A 206 10.99 -8.11 -20.37
CA VAL A 206 10.66 -7.73 -21.75
C VAL A 206 9.17 -7.44 -21.88
N ALA A 207 8.29 -8.26 -21.31
CA ALA A 207 6.85 -8.07 -21.33
C ALA A 207 6.42 -6.76 -20.62
N ILE A 208 7.02 -6.46 -19.46
CA ILE A 208 6.76 -5.20 -18.74
C ILE A 208 7.21 -3.99 -19.57
N LEU A 209 8.42 -4.02 -20.13
CA LEU A 209 8.95 -2.94 -20.96
C LEU A 209 8.12 -2.74 -22.24
N ALA A 210 7.73 -3.83 -22.90
CA ALA A 210 6.86 -3.80 -24.06
C ALA A 210 5.47 -3.25 -23.72
N GLY A 211 4.91 -3.65 -22.57
CA GLY A 211 3.66 -3.08 -22.06
C GLY A 211 3.75 -1.58 -21.80
N LEU A 212 4.82 -1.11 -21.15
CA LEU A 212 5.06 0.30 -20.87
C LEU A 212 5.26 1.12 -22.16
N ALA A 213 6.04 0.60 -23.11
CA ALA A 213 6.22 1.21 -24.43
C ALA A 213 4.90 1.23 -25.23
N GLY A 214 4.14 0.14 -25.16
CA GLY A 214 2.81 0.03 -25.74
C GLY A 214 1.85 1.06 -25.18
N MET A 215 1.82 1.28 -23.86
CA MET A 215 1.00 2.34 -23.25
C MET A 215 1.39 3.73 -23.77
N ARG A 216 2.69 3.99 -23.98
CA ARG A 216 3.17 5.26 -24.54
C ARG A 216 2.77 5.45 -26.01
N TRP A 217 2.83 4.40 -26.82
CA TRP A 217 2.47 4.44 -28.24
C TRP A 217 0.97 4.35 -28.51
N LEU A 218 0.20 3.66 -27.68
CA LEU A 218 -1.27 3.61 -27.76
C LEU A 218 -1.94 4.83 -27.11
N SER A 219 -1.24 5.60 -26.28
CA SER A 219 -1.77 6.84 -25.68
C SER A 219 -2.48 7.76 -26.69
N PRO A 220 -1.90 8.08 -27.87
CA PRO A 220 -2.57 8.88 -28.89
C PRO A 220 -3.78 8.18 -29.54
N LEU A 221 -3.77 6.84 -29.62
CA LEU A 221 -4.85 6.06 -30.23
C LEU A 221 -6.06 5.95 -29.28
N ILE A 222 -5.81 5.70 -28.00
CA ILE A 222 -6.83 5.63 -26.95
C ILE A 222 -7.52 6.99 -26.78
N ARG A 223 -6.77 8.10 -26.85
CA ARG A 223 -7.33 9.46 -26.83
C ARG A 223 -8.27 9.76 -28.01
N ARG A 224 -8.09 9.11 -29.16
CA ARG A 224 -8.98 9.27 -30.33
C ARG A 224 -10.27 8.46 -30.24
N VAL A 225 -10.27 7.38 -29.47
CA VAL A 225 -11.42 6.47 -29.31
C VAL A 225 -12.26 6.83 -28.07
N LEU A 226 -11.72 7.62 -27.14
CA LEU A 226 -12.45 8.03 -25.94
C LEU A 226 -13.55 9.07 -26.26
N PRO A 227 -14.83 8.80 -25.94
CA PRO A 227 -15.90 9.78 -26.07
C PRO A 227 -15.65 11.02 -25.19
N ALA A 228 -15.97 12.21 -25.70
CA ALA A 228 -15.71 13.50 -25.05
C ALA A 228 -16.24 13.62 -23.61
N ARG A 229 -17.23 12.81 -23.20
CA ARG A 229 -17.82 12.81 -21.85
C ARG A 229 -16.89 12.32 -20.73
N MET A 230 -15.77 11.68 -21.06
CA MET A 230 -14.80 11.17 -20.08
C MET A 230 -13.65 12.13 -19.80
N HIS A 231 -13.61 13.31 -20.45
CA HIS A 231 -12.56 14.31 -20.25
C HIS A 231 -12.66 15.06 -18.90
N GLU A 232 -13.79 14.99 -18.18
CA GLU A 232 -13.93 15.60 -16.85
C GLU A 232 -13.28 14.79 -15.71
N PHE A 233 -12.84 13.55 -15.97
CA PHE A 233 -12.31 12.64 -14.95
C PHE A 233 -10.80 12.36 -15.04
N TYR A 234 -10.09 12.98 -15.99
CA TYR A 234 -8.65 12.80 -16.22
C TYR A 234 -7.91 14.13 -16.02
#